data_AF-A0A1I0SFK6-F1
#
_entry.id   AF-A0A1I0SFK6-F1
#
_cell.length_a   1.000
_cell.length_b   1.000
_cell.length_c   1.000
_cell.angle_alpha   90.00
_cell.angle_beta   90.00
_cell.angle_gamma   90.00
#
_symmetry.space_group_name_H-M   'P 1'
#
loop_
_entity.id
_entity.type
_entity.pdbx_description
1 polymer ?
#
loop_
_entity_poly.entity_id
_entity_poly.type
_entity_poly.pdbx_seq_one_letter_code
_entity_poly.pdbx_strand_id
1 'polypeptide(L)'
;MIELLEKGIALANHYGISVLLILSTIFLVRIILAAQGKWSEREKYYFEILKNLGNWRDSLSDRKDYFQQPGSVYDETYPQSTYYKKKGEKAAEALGAIREQMSVARVFLSKKSVTTLEELINEHWYIDEHGAINTADYLDSTHDIVDKAYRAILADASGDLKRSRYLNIVKQVLSKD
;
A
#
# COMPACT_ATOMS: atom_id res chain seq x y z
N MET A 1 7.83 -34.52 -10.20
CA MET A 1 7.55 -34.49 -8.74
C MET A 1 7.76 -35.86 -8.11
N ILE A 2 7.25 -36.93 -8.72
CA ILE A 2 7.42 -38.33 -8.27
C ILE A 2 8.89 -38.80 -8.34
N GLU A 3 9.61 -38.51 -9.43
CA GLU A 3 11.06 -38.84 -9.53
C GLU A 3 11.94 -38.13 -8.49
N LEU A 4 11.56 -36.92 -8.06
CA LEU A 4 12.26 -36.19 -7.00
C LEU A 4 12.04 -36.84 -5.63
N LEU A 5 10.85 -37.40 -5.42
CA LEU A 5 10.49 -38.17 -4.23
C LEU A 5 11.26 -39.49 -4.18
N GLU A 6 11.34 -40.24 -5.29
CA GLU A 6 12.07 -41.51 -5.34
C GLU A 6 13.58 -41.33 -5.13
N LYS A 7 14.19 -40.31 -5.74
CA LYS A 7 15.60 -39.97 -5.50
C LYS A 7 15.85 -39.50 -4.06
N GLY A 8 14.90 -38.78 -3.46
CA GLY A 8 14.96 -38.37 -2.05
C GLY A 8 14.94 -39.55 -1.09
N ILE A 9 14.11 -40.56 -1.36
CA ILE A 9 14.01 -41.79 -0.56
C ILE A 9 15.28 -42.64 -0.67
N ALA A 10 15.85 -42.78 -1.88
CA ALA A 10 17.10 -43.52 -2.08
C ALA A 10 18.30 -42.87 -1.37
N LEU A 11 18.39 -41.54 -1.38
CA LEU A 11 19.43 -40.80 -0.64
C LEU A 11 19.25 -40.90 0.88
N ALA A 12 18.01 -40.85 1.38
CA ALA A 12 17.71 -41.00 2.81
C ALA A 12 18.12 -42.38 3.34
N ASN A 13 17.93 -43.44 2.55
CA ASN A 13 18.37 -44.79 2.90
C ASN A 13 19.90 -44.94 2.89
N HIS A 14 20.62 -44.18 2.07
CA HIS A 14 22.08 -44.34 1.91
C HIS A 14 22.90 -43.47 2.89
N TYR A 15 22.40 -42.27 3.24
CA TYR A 15 23.12 -41.29 4.07
C TYR A 15 22.43 -40.97 5.41
N GLY A 16 21.32 -41.65 5.71
CA GLY A 16 20.59 -41.57 6.97
C GLY A 16 19.80 -40.27 7.18
N ILE A 17 19.27 -40.11 8.41
CA ILE A 17 18.46 -38.97 8.88
C ILE A 17 19.17 -37.62 8.65
N SER A 18 20.50 -37.61 8.66
CA SER A 18 21.35 -36.44 8.40
C SER A 18 21.08 -35.75 7.06
N VAL A 19 20.87 -36.49 5.97
CA VAL A 19 20.59 -35.88 4.65
C VAL A 19 19.17 -35.31 4.57
N LEU A 20 18.20 -35.96 5.24
CA LEU A 20 16.85 -35.42 5.36
C LEU A 20 16.83 -34.10 6.14
N LEU A 21 17.60 -34.01 7.23
CA LEU A 21 17.75 -32.77 7.99
C LEU A 21 18.37 -31.66 7.15
N ILE A 22 19.45 -31.94 6.42
CA ILE A 22 20.11 -30.94 5.55
C ILE A 22 19.16 -30.45 4.45
N LEU A 23 18.42 -31.35 3.79
CA LEU A 23 17.47 -30.99 2.74
C LEU A 23 16.28 -30.17 3.30
N SER A 24 15.77 -30.54 4.48
CA SER A 24 14.77 -29.76 5.21
C SER A 24 15.26 -28.34 5.50
N THR A 25 16.48 -28.20 6.00
CA THR A 25 17.07 -26.89 6.31
C THR A 25 17.24 -26.04 5.05
N ILE A 26 17.74 -26.62 3.94
CA ILE A 26 17.86 -25.92 2.66
C ILE A 26 16.49 -25.45 2.15
N PHE A 27 15.46 -26.29 2.29
CA PHE A 27 14.10 -25.95 1.88
C PHE A 27 13.53 -24.77 2.71
N LEU A 28 13.71 -24.81 4.03
CA LEU A 28 13.32 -23.73 4.93
C LEU A 28 14.05 -22.42 4.60
N VAL A 29 15.36 -22.47 4.35
CA VAL A 29 16.16 -21.29 3.95
C VAL A 29 15.64 -20.70 2.64
N ARG A 30 15.29 -21.52 1.64
CA ARG A 30 14.71 -21.03 0.38
C ARG A 30 13.36 -20.36 0.58
N ILE A 31 12.49 -20.93 1.42
CA ILE A 31 11.20 -20.31 1.77
C ILE A 31 11.42 -18.95 2.43
N ILE A 32 12.36 -18.87 3.38
CA ILE A 32 12.69 -17.62 4.07
C ILE A 32 13.21 -16.57 3.09
N LEU A 33 14.15 -16.92 2.19
CA LEU A 33 14.69 -16.00 1.19
C LEU A 33 13.61 -15.52 0.20
N ALA A 34 12.75 -16.42 -0.27
CA ALA A 34 11.64 -16.06 -1.15
C ALA A 34 10.62 -15.14 -0.45
N ALA A 35 10.38 -15.36 0.85
CA ALA A 35 9.54 -14.47 1.64
C ALA A 35 10.17 -13.07 1.76
N GLN A 36 11.49 -12.96 1.96
CA GLN A 36 12.19 -11.67 2.07
C GLN A 36 12.09 -10.82 0.80
N GLY A 37 12.27 -11.43 -0.38
CA GLY A 37 12.11 -10.70 -1.65
C GLY A 37 10.69 -10.12 -1.81
N LYS A 38 9.67 -10.89 -1.44
CA LYS A 38 8.27 -10.42 -1.46
C LYS A 38 8.00 -9.29 -0.47
N TRP A 39 8.68 -9.27 0.68
CA TRP A 39 8.58 -8.20 1.67
C TRP A 39 9.14 -6.88 1.17
N SER A 40 10.32 -6.90 0.54
CA SER A 40 10.93 -5.68 -0.01
C SER A 40 10.05 -5.03 -1.08
N GLU A 41 9.45 -5.83 -1.97
CA GLU A 41 8.51 -5.33 -2.98
C GLU A 41 7.25 -4.78 -2.33
N ARG A 42 6.66 -5.51 -1.37
CA ARG A 42 5.48 -5.04 -0.64
C ARG A 42 5.71 -3.71 0.07
N GLU A 43 6.85 -3.52 0.72
CA GLU A 43 7.20 -2.26 1.39
C GLU A 43 7.27 -1.09 0.41
N LYS A 44 7.90 -1.30 -0.76
CA LYS A 44 7.94 -0.32 -1.84
C LYS A 44 6.53 0.08 -2.28
N TYR A 45 5.62 -0.88 -2.48
CA TYR A 45 4.24 -0.56 -2.89
C TYR A 45 3.44 0.15 -1.81
N TYR A 46 3.59 -0.22 -0.54
CA TYR A 46 2.97 0.55 0.56
C TYR A 46 3.46 1.99 0.56
N PHE A 47 4.77 2.21 0.41
CA PHE A 47 5.35 3.54 0.40
C PHE A 47 4.81 4.38 -0.76
N GLU A 48 4.77 3.83 -1.98
CA GLU A 48 4.27 4.54 -3.16
C GLU A 48 2.78 4.92 -3.01
N ILE A 49 1.93 3.98 -2.56
CA ILE A 49 0.51 4.22 -2.33
C ILE A 49 0.31 5.28 -1.23
N LEU A 50 1.00 5.17 -0.10
CA LEU A 50 0.90 6.13 1.00
C LEU A 50 1.37 7.52 0.58
N LYS A 51 2.44 7.61 -0.23
CA LYS A 51 2.90 8.87 -0.80
C LYS A 51 1.83 9.52 -1.67
N ASN A 52 1.20 8.75 -2.57
CA ASN A 52 0.16 9.28 -3.45
C ASN A 52 -1.11 9.66 -2.68
N LEU A 53 -1.55 8.85 -1.71
CA LEU A 53 -2.66 9.21 -0.82
C LEU A 53 -2.36 10.47 -0.01
N GLY A 54 -1.13 10.61 0.51
CA GLY A 54 -0.69 11.82 1.20
C GLY A 54 -0.73 13.05 0.31
N ASN A 55 -0.18 12.96 -0.90
CA ASN A 55 -0.22 14.06 -1.88
C ASN A 55 -1.65 14.48 -2.24
N TRP A 56 -2.55 13.50 -2.40
CA TRP A 56 -3.95 13.77 -2.69
C TRP A 56 -4.63 14.46 -1.49
N ARG A 57 -4.44 13.93 -0.29
CA ARG A 57 -4.98 14.52 0.95
C ARG A 57 -4.51 15.95 1.16
N ASP A 58 -3.21 16.20 1.05
CA ASP A 58 -2.62 17.52 1.27
C ASP A 58 -3.15 18.53 0.23
N SER A 59 -3.30 18.10 -1.03
CA SER A 59 -3.91 18.94 -2.07
C SER A 59 -5.37 19.29 -1.78
N LEU A 60 -6.16 18.32 -1.30
CA LEU A 60 -7.54 18.57 -0.90
C LEU A 60 -7.62 19.53 0.28
N SER A 61 -6.75 19.36 1.29
CA SER A 61 -6.67 20.25 2.45
C SER A 61 -6.33 21.68 2.04
N ASP A 62 -5.32 21.87 1.19
CA ASP A 62 -4.92 23.21 0.71
C ASP A 62 -6.06 23.91 -0.05
N ARG A 63 -6.85 23.14 -0.81
CA ARG A 63 -8.01 23.66 -1.55
C ARG A 63 -9.22 23.93 -0.66
N LYS A 64 -9.37 23.14 0.42
CA LYS A 64 -10.43 23.28 1.41
C LYS A 64 -10.23 24.52 2.28
N ASP A 65 -8.98 24.81 2.67
CA ASP A 65 -8.64 25.99 3.50
C ASP A 65 -9.17 27.30 2.91
N TYR A 66 -9.26 27.40 1.59
CA TYR A 66 -9.89 28.53 0.90
C TYR A 66 -11.36 28.75 1.30
N PHE A 67 -12.14 27.67 1.42
CA PHE A 67 -13.57 27.74 1.74
C PHE A 67 -13.84 27.92 3.25
N GLN A 68 -12.83 27.74 4.11
CA GLN A 68 -13.00 27.74 5.57
C GLN A 68 -12.55 29.04 6.27
N GLN A 69 -11.85 29.96 5.60
CA GLN A 69 -11.37 31.19 6.23
C GLN A 69 -12.53 32.18 6.53
N PRO A 70 -12.81 32.50 7.81
CA PRO A 70 -13.84 33.48 8.15
C PRO A 70 -13.41 34.90 7.75
N GLY A 71 -14.24 35.60 6.97
CA GLY A 71 -13.94 36.97 6.53
C GLY A 71 -13.08 37.08 5.28
N SER A 72 -12.69 35.95 4.65
CA SER A 72 -12.31 36.00 3.24
C SER A 72 -13.55 36.40 2.45
N VAL A 73 -13.53 37.59 1.85
CA VAL A 73 -14.49 37.91 0.80
C VAL A 73 -14.34 36.77 -0.21
N TYR A 74 -15.46 36.11 -0.54
CA TYR A 74 -15.50 35.01 -1.50
C TYR A 74 -14.90 35.53 -2.81
N ASP A 75 -13.60 35.35 -2.99
CA ASP A 75 -12.88 35.89 -4.13
C ASP A 75 -13.08 34.92 -5.27
N GLU A 76 -14.06 35.21 -6.14
CA GLU A 76 -14.39 34.42 -7.31
C GLU A 76 -13.18 34.16 -8.23
N THR A 77 -12.09 34.93 -8.08
CA THR A 77 -10.84 34.75 -8.83
C THR A 77 -9.93 33.68 -8.23
N TYR A 78 -10.09 33.29 -6.98
CA TYR A 78 -9.20 32.30 -6.33
C TYR A 78 -9.30 30.88 -6.90
N PRO A 79 -10.50 30.34 -7.25
CA PRO A 79 -10.58 29.10 -8.02
C PRO A 79 -9.88 29.19 -9.39
N GLN A 80 -9.74 30.41 -9.92
CA GLN A 80 -8.99 30.68 -11.15
C GLN A 80 -7.50 30.90 -10.93
N SER A 81 -7.06 31.01 -9.68
CA SER A 81 -5.65 31.22 -9.32
C SER A 81 -4.80 30.05 -9.80
N THR A 82 -3.58 30.36 -10.21
CA THR A 82 -2.58 29.36 -10.62
C THR A 82 -2.29 28.38 -9.49
N TYR A 83 -2.33 28.83 -8.23
CA TYR A 83 -2.11 27.99 -7.08
C TYR A 83 -3.19 26.92 -6.93
N TYR A 84 -4.47 27.31 -6.94
CA TYR A 84 -5.60 26.39 -6.78
C TYR A 84 -5.64 25.34 -7.91
N LYS A 85 -5.44 25.78 -9.16
CA LYS A 85 -5.37 24.87 -10.33
C LYS A 85 -4.25 23.86 -10.20
N LYS A 86 -3.04 24.31 -9.83
CA LYS A 86 -1.87 23.43 -9.63
C LYS A 86 -2.09 22.41 -8.52
N LYS A 87 -2.84 22.74 -7.47
CA LYS A 87 -3.24 21.76 -6.44
C LYS A 87 -4.22 20.75 -7.02
N GLY A 88 -5.24 21.21 -7.75
CA GLY A 88 -6.16 20.33 -8.48
C GLY A 88 -5.45 19.31 -9.38
N GLU A 89 -4.48 19.77 -10.18
CA GLU A 89 -3.64 18.93 -11.04
C GLU A 89 -2.87 17.88 -10.22
N LYS A 90 -2.22 18.27 -9.12
CA LYS A 90 -1.53 17.34 -8.22
C LYS A 90 -2.44 16.27 -7.61
N ALA A 91 -3.68 16.64 -7.27
CA ALA A 91 -4.66 15.67 -6.77
C ALA A 91 -5.04 14.67 -7.87
N ALA A 92 -5.26 15.14 -9.09
CA ALA A 92 -5.57 14.29 -10.24
C ALA A 92 -4.40 13.35 -10.59
N GLU A 93 -3.15 13.85 -10.59
CA GLU A 93 -1.94 13.04 -10.78
C GLU A 93 -1.82 11.95 -9.71
N ALA A 94 -2.04 12.30 -8.43
CA ALA A 94 -1.99 11.34 -7.33
C ALA A 94 -3.05 10.25 -7.45
N LEU A 95 -4.29 10.60 -7.79
CA LEU A 95 -5.36 9.64 -8.06
C LEU A 95 -5.04 8.75 -9.26
N GLY A 96 -4.51 9.32 -10.34
CA GLY A 96 -4.06 8.58 -11.52
C GLY A 96 -3.02 7.52 -11.15
N ALA A 97 -1.99 7.92 -10.39
CA ALA A 97 -0.95 7.02 -9.92
C ALA A 97 -1.49 5.89 -9.03
N ILE A 98 -2.45 6.17 -8.13
CA ILE A 98 -3.11 5.14 -7.33
C ILE A 98 -3.83 4.13 -8.23
N ARG A 99 -4.58 4.60 -9.23
CA ARG A 99 -5.32 3.74 -10.18
C ARG A 99 -4.38 2.84 -10.99
N GLU A 100 -3.28 3.38 -11.49
CA GLU A 100 -2.26 2.62 -12.23
C GLU A 100 -1.63 1.52 -11.36
N GLN A 101 -1.38 1.82 -10.09
CA GLN A 101 -0.78 0.90 -9.13
C GLN A 101 -1.73 -0.20 -8.64
N MET A 102 -3.05 -0.10 -8.86
CA MET A 102 -4.03 -1.07 -8.36
C MET A 102 -3.77 -2.52 -8.81
N SER A 103 -3.39 -2.70 -10.07
CA SER A 103 -3.11 -4.03 -10.62
C SER A 103 -1.97 -4.74 -9.87
N VAL A 104 -0.93 -3.99 -9.55
CA VAL A 104 0.25 -4.49 -8.84
C VAL A 104 0.00 -4.59 -7.34
N ALA A 105 -0.73 -3.63 -6.78
CA ALA A 105 -1.15 -3.63 -5.38
C ALA A 105 -1.92 -4.91 -5.01
N ARG A 106 -2.76 -5.44 -5.93
CA ARG A 106 -3.46 -6.72 -5.75
C ARG A 106 -2.55 -7.93 -5.54
N VAL A 107 -1.33 -7.88 -6.07
CA VAL A 107 -0.35 -8.97 -5.94
C VAL A 107 0.40 -8.88 -4.62
N PHE A 108 0.76 -7.67 -4.20
CA PHE A 108 1.70 -7.47 -3.09
C PHE A 108 1.05 -7.06 -1.79
N LEU A 109 0.00 -6.23 -1.81
CA LEU A 109 -0.64 -5.72 -0.60
C LEU A 109 -1.58 -6.76 0.02
N SER A 110 -2.00 -6.51 1.27
CA SER A 110 -3.02 -7.34 1.90
C SER A 110 -4.38 -7.19 1.20
N LYS A 111 -5.23 -8.21 1.31
CA LYS A 111 -6.63 -8.13 0.82
C LYS A 111 -7.37 -6.92 1.41
N LYS A 112 -7.13 -6.61 2.69
CA LYS A 112 -7.75 -5.47 3.37
C LYS A 112 -7.34 -4.15 2.72
N SER A 113 -6.05 -3.98 2.43
CA SER A 113 -5.53 -2.79 1.77
C SER A 113 -6.09 -2.62 0.36
N VAL A 114 -6.16 -3.71 -0.41
CA VAL A 114 -6.76 -3.70 -1.75
C VAL A 114 -8.23 -3.28 -1.70
N THR A 115 -9.03 -3.90 -0.83
CA THR A 115 -10.45 -3.55 -0.66
C THR A 115 -10.63 -2.09 -0.25
N THR A 116 -9.78 -1.59 0.65
CA THR A 116 -9.81 -0.17 1.06
C THR A 116 -9.56 0.78 -0.12
N LEU A 117 -8.63 0.45 -1.01
CA LEU A 117 -8.35 1.26 -2.20
C LEU A 117 -9.47 1.18 -3.24
N GLU A 118 -10.09 0.01 -3.41
CA GLU A 118 -11.24 -0.17 -4.30
C GLU A 118 -12.46 0.62 -3.79
N GLU A 119 -12.73 0.56 -2.49
CA GLU A 119 -13.75 1.38 -1.82
C GLU A 119 -13.47 2.88 -2.02
N LEU A 120 -12.23 3.32 -1.79
CA LEU A 120 -11.82 4.71 -2.02
C LEU A 120 -12.11 5.18 -3.46
N ILE A 121 -11.74 4.39 -4.47
CA ILE A 121 -11.94 4.77 -5.88
C ILE A 121 -13.42 4.83 -6.22
N ASN A 122 -14.21 3.88 -5.72
CA ASN A 122 -15.66 3.82 -5.96
C ASN A 122 -16.40 4.96 -5.25
N GLU A 123 -16.08 5.22 -3.98
CA GLU A 123 -16.64 6.32 -3.19
C GLU A 123 -16.26 7.67 -3.80
N HIS A 124 -15.01 7.86 -4.24
CA HIS A 124 -14.59 9.07 -4.94
C HIS A 124 -15.40 9.29 -6.22
N TRP A 125 -15.54 8.27 -7.06
CA TRP A 125 -16.35 8.37 -8.28
C TRP A 125 -17.80 8.75 -7.97
N TYR A 126 -18.39 8.15 -6.93
CA TYR A 126 -19.75 8.48 -6.51
C TYR A 126 -19.88 9.94 -6.04
N ILE A 127 -18.92 10.43 -5.24
CA ILE A 127 -18.90 11.83 -4.78
C ILE A 127 -18.78 12.79 -5.96
N ASP A 128 -17.90 12.50 -6.92
CA ASP A 128 -17.63 13.32 -8.10
C ASP A 128 -18.85 13.44 -9.02
N GLU A 129 -19.57 12.33 -9.25
CA GLU A 129 -20.69 12.29 -10.20
C GLU A 129 -22.05 12.65 -9.56
N HIS A 130 -22.23 12.33 -8.29
CA HIS A 130 -23.57 12.31 -7.66
C HIS A 130 -23.63 12.87 -6.25
N GLY A 131 -22.55 12.75 -5.47
CA GLY A 131 -22.59 13.02 -4.04
C GLY A 131 -22.40 14.49 -3.66
N ALA A 132 -21.61 15.24 -4.42
CA ALA A 132 -21.26 16.62 -4.06
C ALA A 132 -22.26 17.65 -4.60
N ILE A 133 -22.82 18.46 -3.71
CA ILE A 133 -23.72 19.57 -4.09
C ILE A 133 -22.92 20.77 -4.64
N ASN A 134 -21.71 20.98 -4.10
CA ASN A 134 -20.82 22.06 -4.50
C ASN A 134 -19.35 21.68 -4.28
N THR A 135 -18.43 22.55 -4.71
CA THR A 135 -16.98 22.30 -4.62
C THR A 135 -16.49 22.13 -3.19
N ALA A 136 -17.04 22.84 -2.20
CA ALA A 136 -16.62 22.71 -0.81
C ALA A 136 -17.03 21.33 -0.25
N ASP A 137 -18.28 20.92 -0.51
CA ASP A 137 -18.82 19.62 -0.16
C ASP A 137 -18.05 18.46 -0.82
N TYR A 138 -17.68 18.64 -2.10
CA TYR A 138 -16.79 17.72 -2.80
C TYR A 138 -15.44 17.57 -2.09
N LEU A 139 -14.80 18.69 -1.76
CA LEU A 139 -13.47 18.69 -1.14
C LEU A 139 -13.51 18.06 0.25
N ASP A 140 -14.53 18.38 1.04
CA ASP A 140 -14.73 17.82 2.38
C ASP A 140 -14.96 16.31 2.32
N SER A 141 -15.95 15.87 1.54
CA SER A 141 -16.29 14.46 1.41
C SER A 141 -15.13 13.64 0.84
N THR A 142 -14.45 14.16 -0.19
CA THR A 142 -13.30 13.48 -0.79
C THR A 142 -12.12 13.43 0.19
N HIS A 143 -11.85 14.50 0.93
CA HIS A 143 -10.78 14.53 1.90
C HIS A 143 -10.98 13.47 3.00
N ASP A 144 -12.22 13.34 3.49
CA ASP A 144 -12.55 12.38 4.54
C ASP A 144 -12.33 10.93 4.11
N ILE A 145 -12.77 10.55 2.89
CA ILE A 145 -12.55 9.19 2.38
C ILE A 145 -11.06 8.91 2.10
N VAL A 146 -10.31 9.91 1.62
CA VAL A 146 -8.87 9.80 1.39
C VAL A 146 -8.11 9.64 2.71
N ASP A 147 -8.44 10.43 3.74
CA ASP A 147 -7.78 10.31 5.05
C ASP A 147 -8.12 8.98 5.74
N LYS A 148 -9.37 8.52 5.62
CA LYS A 148 -9.79 7.17 6.09
C LYS A 148 -8.97 6.08 5.42
N ALA A 149 -8.83 6.12 4.10
CA ALA A 149 -8.03 5.16 3.35
C ALA A 149 -6.55 5.23 3.74
N TYR A 150 -5.98 6.44 3.81
CA TYR A 150 -4.60 6.66 4.23
C TYR A 150 -4.29 6.02 5.58
N ARG A 151 -5.13 6.27 6.59
CA ARG A 151 -4.95 5.70 7.94
C ARG A 151 -5.06 4.18 7.94
N ALA A 152 -6.02 3.62 7.18
CA ALA A 152 -6.21 2.19 7.08
C ALA A 152 -5.01 1.49 6.43
N ILE A 153 -4.48 2.04 5.32
CA ILE A 153 -3.28 1.53 4.65
C ILE A 153 -2.04 1.69 5.53
N LEU A 154 -1.89 2.82 6.22
CA LEU A 154 -0.76 3.06 7.12
C LEU A 154 -0.75 2.07 8.29
N ALA A 155 -1.92 1.79 8.87
CA ALA A 155 -2.07 0.81 9.94
C ALA A 155 -1.70 -0.61 9.46
N ASP A 156 -2.13 -0.98 8.26
CA ASP A 156 -1.81 -2.28 7.66
C ASP A 156 -0.32 -2.41 7.36
N ALA A 157 0.28 -1.40 6.70
CA ALA A 157 1.71 -1.31 6.42
C ALA A 157 2.55 -1.40 7.71
N SER A 158 2.11 -0.71 8.77
CA SER A 158 2.78 -0.75 10.08
C SER A 158 2.70 -2.13 10.73
N GLY A 159 1.56 -2.82 10.60
CA GLY A 159 1.40 -4.20 11.09
C GLY A 159 2.31 -5.18 10.35
N ASP A 160 2.40 -5.01 9.04
CA ASP A 160 3.26 -5.80 8.15
C ASP A 160 4.76 -5.54 8.42
N LEU A 161 5.17 -4.30 8.65
CA LEU A 161 6.55 -3.94 9.02
C LEU A 161 6.98 -4.57 10.36
N LYS A 162 6.08 -4.59 11.36
CA LYS A 162 6.36 -5.23 12.65
C LYS A 162 6.66 -6.72 12.45
N ARG A 163 5.86 -7.43 11.64
CA ARG A 163 6.07 -8.85 11.32
C ARG A 163 7.41 -9.09 10.62
N SER A 164 7.78 -8.21 9.67
CA SER A 164 9.06 -8.28 8.97
C SER A 164 10.26 -8.16 9.92
N ARG A 165 10.22 -7.23 10.89
CA ARG A 165 11.30 -7.07 11.88
C ARG A 165 11.51 -8.33 12.73
N TYR A 166 10.44 -9.00 13.15
CA TYR A 166 10.56 -10.27 13.88
C TYR A 166 11.26 -11.35 13.06
N LEU A 167 10.94 -11.47 11.75
CA LEU A 167 11.60 -12.42 10.86
C LEU A 167 13.09 -12.13 10.69
N ASN A 168 13.48 -10.85 10.62
CA ASN A 168 14.89 -10.46 10.54
C ASN A 168 15.68 -10.78 11.83
N ILE A 169 15.05 -10.64 13.00
CA ILE A 169 15.67 -11.02 14.29
C ILE A 169 15.90 -12.54 14.33
N VAL A 170 14.89 -13.34 13.96
CA VAL A 170 15.03 -14.81 13.89
C VAL A 170 16.17 -15.21 12.96
N LYS A 171 16.31 -14.54 11.81
CA LYS A 171 17.43 -14.78 10.88
C LYS A 171 18.79 -14.47 11.49
N GLN A 172 18.95 -13.32 12.16
CA GLN A 172 20.23 -12.95 12.80
C GLN A 172 20.64 -13.95 13.89
N VAL A 173 19.67 -14.55 14.58
CA VAL A 173 19.92 -15.62 15.55
C VAL A 173 20.35 -16.90 14.85
N LEU A 174 19.62 -17.31 13.79
CA LEU A 174 19.93 -18.53 13.04
C LEU A 174 21.20 -18.45 12.17
N SER A 175 21.71 -17.26 11.88
CA SER A 175 22.92 -17.06 11.08
C SER A 175 24.18 -16.79 11.90
N LYS A 176 24.11 -16.93 13.24
CA LYS A 176 25.24 -16.69 14.15
C LYS A 176 25.96 -17.96 14.59
N ASP A 177 25.55 -19.12 14.07
CA ASP A 177 26.24 -20.42 14.19
C ASP A 177 26.91 -20.78 12.85
#